data_AF-A0A7J0A8N4-F1
#
_entry.id   AF-A0A7J0A8N4-F1
#
_cell.length_a   1.000
_cell.length_b   1.000
_cell.length_c   1.000
_cell.angle_alpha   90.00
_cell.angle_beta   90.00
_cell.angle_gamma   90.00
#
_symmetry.space_group_name_H-M   'P 1'
#
loop_
_entity.id
_entity.type
_entity.pdbx_description
1 polymer ?
#
loop_
_entity_poly.entity_id
_entity_poly.type
_entity_poly.pdbx_seq_one_letter_code
_entity_poly.pdbx_strand_id
1 'polypeptide(L)'
;MTQKEFEDRTRRLITAEDYHFVENLYIAAGNMDKDEFCKEMKAMCAYDGANDHIELRQCLKEVGRRVGGMDAELSFLKKAVKKEREELAEFLIGKASAYNDTDFYNKAVKLVGQKEVVTRKIKMGLPLWEEDVQYINANLK
;
A
#
# COMPACT_ATOMS: atom_id res chain seq x y z
N MET A 1 -12.91 6.47 -6.43
CA MET A 1 -14.13 6.37 -7.27
C MET A 1 -13.69 6.33 -8.72
N THR A 2 -14.58 6.21 -9.71
CA THR A 2 -14.18 6.38 -11.12
C THR A 2 -14.52 7.79 -11.60
N GLN A 3 -13.93 8.24 -12.71
CA GLN A 3 -14.28 9.55 -13.31
C GLN A 3 -15.76 9.64 -13.59
N LYS A 4 -16.32 8.59 -14.22
CA LYS A 4 -17.74 8.55 -14.54
C LYS A 4 -18.61 8.60 -13.29
N GLU A 5 -18.23 7.86 -12.24
CA GLU A 5 -18.94 7.90 -10.95
C GLU A 5 -18.91 9.31 -10.31
N PHE A 6 -17.77 10.00 -10.38
CA PHE A 6 -17.64 11.36 -9.87
C PHE A 6 -18.49 12.36 -10.66
N GLU A 7 -18.48 12.27 -11.99
CA GLU A 7 -19.29 13.10 -12.87
C GLU A 7 -20.79 12.89 -12.62
N ASP A 8 -21.22 11.64 -12.44
CA ASP A 8 -22.62 11.29 -12.18
C ASP A 8 -23.09 11.81 -10.81
N ARG A 9 -22.25 11.70 -9.76
CA ARG A 9 -22.55 12.22 -8.41
C ARG A 9 -22.55 13.74 -8.34
N THR A 10 -21.61 14.39 -9.02
CA THR A 10 -21.50 15.86 -9.03
C THR A 10 -22.43 16.52 -10.04
N ARG A 11 -22.91 15.77 -11.04
CA ARG A 11 -23.63 16.25 -12.23
C ARG A 11 -22.84 17.31 -13.00
N ARG A 12 -21.53 17.11 -13.10
CA ARG A 12 -20.57 18.02 -13.73
C ARG A 12 -19.52 17.23 -14.49
N LEU A 13 -19.06 17.77 -15.60
CA LEU A 13 -17.94 17.19 -16.36
C LEU A 13 -16.60 17.64 -15.77
N ILE A 14 -15.57 16.83 -15.96
CA ILE A 14 -14.21 17.13 -15.50
C ILE A 14 -13.22 16.60 -16.55
N THR A 15 -12.05 17.24 -16.67
CA THR A 15 -10.99 16.69 -17.53
C THR A 15 -10.33 15.50 -16.87
N ALA A 16 -9.75 14.59 -17.66
CA ALA A 16 -9.03 13.44 -17.12
C ALA A 16 -7.84 13.85 -16.23
N GLU A 17 -7.17 14.96 -16.58
CA GLU A 17 -6.06 15.52 -15.79
C GLU A 17 -6.55 16.02 -14.42
N ASP A 18 -7.59 16.83 -14.40
CA ASP A 18 -8.13 17.37 -13.14
C ASP A 18 -8.75 16.25 -12.29
N TYR A 19 -9.38 15.27 -12.92
CA TYR A 19 -9.90 14.08 -12.25
C TYR A 19 -8.80 13.27 -11.55
N HIS A 20 -7.60 13.15 -12.15
CA HIS A 20 -6.49 12.45 -11.51
C HIS A 20 -6.12 13.06 -10.14
N PHE A 21 -6.18 14.40 -10.02
CA PHE A 21 -5.98 15.06 -8.73
C PHE A 21 -7.14 14.82 -7.76
N VAL A 22 -8.38 14.80 -8.24
CA VAL A 22 -9.56 14.46 -7.42
C VAL A 22 -9.43 13.04 -6.86
N GLU A 23 -8.98 12.10 -7.66
CA GLU A 23 -8.76 10.71 -7.22
C GLU A 23 -7.71 10.63 -6.12
N ASN A 24 -6.58 11.33 -6.26
CA ASN A 24 -5.55 11.40 -5.22
C ASN A 24 -6.09 12.00 -3.92
N LEU A 25 -6.86 13.10 -4.02
CA LEU A 25 -7.51 13.72 -2.85
C LEU A 25 -8.52 12.79 -2.19
N TYR A 26 -9.29 12.03 -2.97
CA TYR A 26 -10.26 11.07 -2.46
C TYR A 26 -9.59 9.92 -1.70
N ILE A 27 -8.52 9.34 -2.26
CA ILE A 27 -7.74 8.28 -1.60
C ILE A 27 -7.18 8.78 -0.27
N ALA A 28 -6.67 10.01 -0.25
CA ALA A 28 -6.11 10.62 0.96
C ALA A 28 -7.15 11.02 2.01
N ALA A 29 -8.40 11.26 1.61
CA ALA A 29 -9.51 11.45 2.55
C ALA A 29 -9.87 10.15 3.32
N GLY A 30 -9.32 9.00 2.91
CA GLY A 30 -9.46 7.73 3.62
C GLY A 30 -10.87 7.15 3.52
N ASN A 31 -11.52 6.92 4.67
CA ASN A 31 -12.85 6.29 4.74
C ASN A 31 -14.01 7.30 4.60
N MET A 32 -13.82 8.36 3.81
CA MET A 32 -14.86 9.36 3.57
C MET A 32 -15.98 8.80 2.68
N ASP A 33 -17.23 9.15 3.00
CA ASP A 33 -18.36 8.82 2.15
C ASP A 33 -18.23 9.50 0.77
N LYS A 34 -18.63 8.78 -0.29
CA LYS A 34 -18.45 9.26 -1.66
C LYS A 34 -19.35 10.46 -1.97
N ASP A 35 -20.58 10.46 -1.49
CA ASP A 35 -21.52 11.56 -1.75
C ASP A 35 -21.12 12.81 -0.97
N GLU A 36 -20.66 12.63 0.27
CA GLU A 36 -20.09 13.71 1.07
C GLU A 36 -18.85 14.31 0.40
N PHE A 37 -17.90 13.49 -0.01
CA PHE A 37 -16.71 13.94 -0.73
C PHE A 37 -17.06 14.69 -2.02
N CYS A 38 -17.94 14.12 -2.86
CA CYS A 38 -18.35 14.76 -4.12
C CYS A 38 -19.03 16.11 -3.88
N LYS A 39 -19.84 16.23 -2.82
CA LYS A 39 -20.50 17.48 -2.43
C LYS A 39 -19.48 18.55 -2.02
N GLU A 40 -18.51 18.20 -1.16
CA GLU A 40 -17.45 19.13 -0.75
C GLU A 40 -16.55 19.54 -1.91
N MET A 41 -16.11 18.58 -2.71
CA MET A 41 -15.28 18.84 -3.89
C MET A 41 -15.97 19.78 -4.87
N LYS A 42 -17.26 19.55 -5.14
CA LYS A 42 -18.06 20.43 -6.00
C LYS A 42 -18.14 21.86 -5.46
N ALA A 43 -18.25 22.04 -4.14
CA ALA A 43 -18.31 23.36 -3.51
C ALA A 43 -16.96 24.11 -3.59
N MET A 44 -15.84 23.38 -3.61
CA MET A 44 -14.50 23.96 -3.64
C MET A 44 -13.99 24.29 -5.06
N CYS A 45 -14.54 23.65 -6.10
CA CYS A 45 -14.13 23.85 -7.48
C CYS A 45 -14.70 25.14 -8.10
N ALA A 46 -14.07 25.63 -9.17
CA ALA A 46 -14.68 26.62 -10.06
C ALA A 46 -15.68 25.92 -10.99
N TYR A 47 -16.68 26.65 -11.46
CA TYR A 47 -17.70 26.14 -12.36
C TYR A 47 -17.77 26.98 -13.63
N ASP A 48 -17.61 26.33 -14.78
CA ASP A 48 -17.87 26.92 -16.09
C ASP A 48 -19.28 26.52 -16.56
N GLY A 49 -20.19 27.52 -16.53
CA GLY A 49 -21.56 27.35 -16.97
C GLY A 49 -21.73 27.18 -18.48
N ALA A 50 -20.72 27.48 -19.29
CA ALA A 50 -20.80 27.33 -20.74
C ALA A 50 -20.68 25.87 -21.19
N ASN A 51 -19.91 25.06 -20.45
CA ASN A 51 -19.58 23.69 -20.83
C ASN A 51 -19.97 22.64 -19.77
N ASP A 52 -20.63 23.06 -18.68
CA ASP A 52 -20.96 22.22 -17.53
C ASP A 52 -19.76 21.54 -16.84
N HIS A 53 -18.58 22.13 -17.01
CA HIS A 53 -17.33 21.65 -16.45
C HIS A 53 -17.07 22.24 -15.06
N ILE A 54 -16.49 21.43 -14.17
CA ILE A 54 -15.79 21.93 -12.99
C ILE A 54 -14.29 21.97 -13.27
N GLU A 55 -13.65 23.01 -12.73
CA GLU A 55 -12.20 23.16 -12.78
C GLU A 55 -11.65 23.18 -11.36
N LEU A 56 -10.56 22.42 -11.15
CA LEU A 56 -9.89 22.44 -9.86
C LEU A 56 -9.13 23.75 -9.71
N ARG A 57 -9.27 24.38 -8.53
CA ARG A 57 -8.44 25.54 -8.19
C ARG A 57 -6.98 25.12 -8.12
N GLN A 58 -6.06 26.01 -8.48
CA GLN A 58 -4.63 25.71 -8.52
C GLN A 58 -4.11 25.11 -7.21
N CYS A 59 -4.55 25.61 -6.05
CA CYS A 59 -4.16 25.05 -4.76
C CYS A 59 -4.55 23.58 -4.60
N LEU A 60 -5.75 23.18 -5.05
CA LEU A 60 -6.21 21.79 -5.01
C LEU A 60 -5.41 20.91 -5.97
N LYS A 61 -5.04 21.43 -7.15
CA LYS A 61 -4.15 20.73 -8.09
C LYS A 61 -2.78 20.45 -7.45
N GLU A 62 -2.19 21.45 -6.80
CA GLU A 62 -0.91 21.30 -6.11
C GLU A 62 -0.98 20.30 -4.94
N VAL A 63 -2.05 20.36 -4.13
CA VAL A 63 -2.26 19.40 -3.03
C VAL A 63 -2.44 17.99 -3.60
N GLY A 64 -3.33 17.80 -4.57
CA GLY A 64 -3.58 16.49 -5.19
C GLY A 64 -2.34 15.89 -5.84
N ARG A 65 -1.47 16.72 -6.45
CA ARG A 65 -0.18 16.28 -7.00
C ARG A 65 0.78 15.82 -5.91
N ARG A 66 0.95 16.61 -4.83
CA ARG A 66 1.87 16.30 -3.73
C ARG A 66 1.45 15.03 -3.01
N VAL A 67 0.17 14.90 -2.69
CA VAL A 67 -0.38 13.75 -1.99
C VAL A 67 -0.24 12.48 -2.84
N GLY A 68 -0.59 12.53 -4.13
CA GLY A 68 -0.35 11.39 -5.03
C GLY A 68 1.13 11.02 -5.16
N GLY A 69 2.02 12.01 -5.20
CA GLY A 69 3.47 11.79 -5.17
C GLY A 69 3.95 11.10 -3.89
N MET A 70 3.48 11.56 -2.74
CA MET A 70 3.80 10.97 -1.43
C MET A 70 3.29 9.53 -1.31
N ASP A 71 2.10 9.23 -1.82
CA ASP A 71 1.56 7.86 -1.83
C ASP A 71 2.38 6.93 -2.73
N ALA A 72 2.80 7.40 -3.90
CA ALA A 72 3.68 6.66 -4.80
C ALA A 72 5.04 6.38 -4.17
N GLU A 73 5.66 7.39 -3.54
CA GLU A 73 6.93 7.26 -2.83
C GLU A 73 6.82 6.29 -1.65
N LEU A 74 5.76 6.42 -0.85
CA LEU A 74 5.51 5.53 0.29
C LEU A 74 5.27 4.08 -0.16
N SER A 75 4.57 3.86 -1.28
CA SER A 75 4.41 2.54 -1.90
C SER A 75 5.75 1.95 -2.36
N PHE A 76 6.61 2.77 -2.97
CA PHE A 76 7.96 2.38 -3.38
C PHE A 76 8.84 2.01 -2.17
N LEU A 77 8.90 2.87 -1.15
CA LEU A 77 9.68 2.63 0.06
C LEU A 77 9.22 1.38 0.81
N LYS A 78 7.90 1.16 0.91
CA LYS A 78 7.35 -0.09 1.50
C LYS A 78 7.84 -1.34 0.76
N LYS A 79 7.88 -1.31 -0.58
CA LYS A 79 8.39 -2.42 -1.39
C LYS A 79 9.89 -2.63 -1.19
N ALA A 80 10.68 -1.55 -1.18
CA ALA A 80 12.11 -1.61 -0.96
C ALA A 80 12.45 -2.19 0.42
N VAL A 81 11.85 -1.65 1.48
CA VAL A 81 12.05 -2.15 2.86
C VAL A 81 11.58 -3.59 2.99
N LYS A 82 10.45 -3.96 2.36
CA LYS A 82 10.00 -5.36 2.37
C LYS A 82 11.05 -6.27 1.75
N LYS A 83 11.57 -5.93 0.56
CA LYS A 83 12.60 -6.71 -0.11
C LYS A 83 13.86 -6.86 0.73
N GLU A 84 14.37 -5.78 1.32
CA GLU A 84 15.55 -5.83 2.21
C GLU A 84 15.30 -6.71 3.44
N ARG A 85 14.11 -6.66 4.04
CA ARG A 85 13.73 -7.54 5.16
C ARG A 85 13.69 -9.01 4.75
N GLU A 86 13.23 -9.31 3.54
CA GLU A 86 13.19 -10.66 3.00
C GLU A 86 14.61 -11.21 2.77
N GLU A 87 15.48 -10.44 2.12
CA GLU A 87 16.89 -10.80 1.88
C GLU A 87 17.67 -10.98 3.19
N LEU A 88 17.48 -10.09 4.16
CA LEU A 88 18.10 -10.20 5.47
C LEU A 88 17.59 -11.42 6.25
N ALA A 89 16.30 -11.74 6.15
CA ALA A 89 15.76 -12.94 6.78
C ALA A 89 16.37 -14.21 6.18
N GLU A 90 16.50 -14.31 4.85
CA GLU A 90 17.15 -15.45 4.18
C GLU A 90 18.61 -15.59 4.61
N PHE A 91 19.34 -14.47 4.69
CA PHE A 91 20.70 -14.46 5.19
C PHE A 91 20.80 -14.98 6.64
N LEU A 92 19.95 -14.49 7.54
CA LEU A 92 19.91 -14.91 8.95
C LEU A 92 19.55 -16.39 9.08
N ILE A 93 18.57 -16.88 8.32
CA ILE A 93 18.16 -18.29 8.30
C ILE A 93 19.30 -19.20 7.82
N GLY A 94 20.01 -18.78 6.76
CA GLY A 94 21.17 -19.50 6.25
C GLY A 94 22.30 -19.57 7.28
N LYS A 95 22.59 -18.46 7.97
CA LYS A 95 23.58 -18.42 9.06
C LYS A 95 23.16 -19.28 10.24
N ALA A 96 21.91 -19.21 10.68
CA ALA A 96 21.36 -20.06 11.73
C ALA A 96 21.55 -21.55 11.41
N SER A 97 21.25 -21.95 10.17
CA SER A 97 21.38 -23.35 9.74
C SER A 97 22.83 -23.80 9.60
N ALA A 98 23.73 -22.92 9.13
CA ALA A 98 25.15 -23.25 8.97
C ALA A 98 25.91 -23.38 10.30
N TYR A 99 25.50 -22.61 11.32
CA TYR A 99 26.18 -22.59 12.63
C TYR A 99 25.37 -23.25 13.76
N ASN A 100 24.18 -23.79 13.45
CA ASN A 100 23.22 -24.29 14.43
C ASN A 100 22.94 -23.25 15.56
N ASP A 101 22.80 -21.99 15.15
CA ASP A 101 22.71 -20.83 16.03
C ASP A 101 21.26 -20.33 16.11
N THR A 102 20.66 -20.50 17.29
CA THR A 102 19.28 -20.12 17.58
C THR A 102 19.08 -18.61 17.66
N ASP A 103 20.11 -17.80 17.92
CA ASP A 103 19.99 -16.34 17.97
C ASP A 103 19.72 -15.76 16.59
N PHE A 104 20.41 -16.27 15.55
CA PHE A 104 20.13 -15.87 14.17
C PHE A 104 18.73 -16.29 13.74
N TYR A 105 18.30 -17.49 14.13
CA TYR A 105 16.95 -17.98 13.87
C TYR A 105 15.89 -17.08 14.52
N ASN A 106 16.03 -16.79 15.81
CA ASN A 106 15.12 -15.93 16.57
C ASN A 106 15.06 -14.50 16.00
N LYS A 107 16.20 -13.96 15.54
CA LYS A 107 16.23 -12.66 14.84
C LYS A 107 15.46 -12.71 13.53
N ALA A 108 15.58 -13.77 12.75
CA ALA A 108 14.80 -13.95 11.52
C ALA A 108 13.29 -14.04 11.82
N VAL A 109 12.90 -14.81 12.84
CA VAL A 109 11.50 -14.91 13.27
C VAL A 109 10.95 -13.56 13.71
N LYS A 110 11.71 -12.77 14.49
CA LYS A 110 11.33 -11.40 14.86
C LYS A 110 11.20 -10.48 13.63
N LEU A 111 12.02 -10.70 12.60
CA LEU A 111 12.06 -9.88 11.41
C LEU A 111 10.91 -10.16 10.42
N VAL A 112 10.51 -11.41 10.21
CA VAL A 112 9.50 -11.74 9.17
C VAL A 112 8.35 -12.62 9.66
N GLY A 113 8.41 -13.09 10.91
CA GLY A 113 7.42 -13.98 11.51
C GLY A 113 7.70 -15.46 11.24
N GLN A 114 7.17 -16.34 12.10
CA GLN A 114 7.41 -17.78 12.05
C GLN A 114 7.01 -18.40 10.70
N LYS A 115 5.82 -18.04 10.19
CA LYS A 115 5.32 -18.50 8.89
C LYS A 115 6.33 -18.31 7.76
N GLU A 116 6.95 -17.14 7.75
CA GLU A 116 7.77 -16.64 6.65
C GLU A 116 9.20 -17.21 6.74
N VAL A 117 9.67 -17.50 7.96
CA VAL A 117 10.88 -18.29 8.23
C VAL A 117 10.71 -19.73 7.76
N VAL A 118 9.64 -20.41 8.18
CA VAL A 118 9.35 -21.81 7.79
C VAL A 118 9.27 -21.92 6.26
N THR A 119 8.52 -21.02 5.62
CA THR A 119 8.36 -21.01 4.16
C THR A 119 9.71 -20.82 3.46
N ARG A 120 10.59 -19.96 3.97
CA ARG A 120 11.95 -19.76 3.43
C ARG A 120 12.82 -20.98 3.60
N LYS A 121 12.84 -21.59 4.78
CA LYS A 121 13.63 -22.81 5.02
C LYS A 121 13.25 -23.91 4.02
N ILE A 122 11.95 -24.10 3.77
CA ILE A 122 11.46 -25.03 2.76
C ILE A 122 11.97 -24.65 1.36
N LYS A 123 11.80 -23.38 0.94
CA LYS A 123 12.26 -22.90 -0.38
C LYS A 123 13.78 -23.01 -0.58
N MET A 124 14.54 -22.82 0.50
CA MET A 124 16.01 -22.90 0.51
C MET A 124 16.53 -24.34 0.66
N GLY A 125 15.65 -25.33 0.88
CA GLY A 125 16.06 -26.72 1.11
C GLY A 125 16.78 -26.95 2.44
N LEU A 126 16.53 -26.11 3.44
CA LEU A 126 17.17 -26.17 4.76
C LEU A 126 16.40 -27.10 5.72
N PRO A 127 17.10 -27.77 6.67
CA PRO A 127 16.46 -28.68 7.61
C PRO A 127 15.50 -27.92 8.54
N LEU A 128 14.28 -28.43 8.68
CA LEU A 128 13.29 -27.90 9.61
C LEU A 128 13.70 -28.21 11.04
N TRP A 129 13.60 -27.21 11.91
CA TRP A 129 13.86 -27.34 13.34
C TRP A 129 12.55 -27.63 14.08
N GLU A 130 12.63 -27.90 15.37
CA GLU A 130 11.47 -28.26 16.18
C GLU A 130 10.40 -27.17 16.13
N GLU A 131 10.80 -25.90 16.22
CA GLU A 131 9.92 -24.74 16.15
C GLU A 131 9.19 -24.63 14.81
N ASP A 132 9.85 -25.01 13.71
CA ASP A 132 9.25 -25.04 12.38
C ASP A 132 8.16 -26.12 12.30
N VAL A 133 8.47 -27.33 12.79
CA VAL A 133 7.58 -28.48 12.78
C VAL A 133 6.36 -28.23 13.67
N GLN A 134 6.57 -27.68 14.88
CA GLN A 134 5.48 -27.29 15.78
C GLN A 134 4.55 -26.27 15.12
N TYR A 135 5.11 -25.24 14.46
CA TYR A 135 4.32 -24.26 13.73
C TYR A 135 3.49 -24.90 12.61
N ILE A 136 4.10 -25.78 11.80
CA ILE A 136 3.41 -26.49 10.72
C ILE A 136 2.24 -27.29 11.29
N ASN A 137 2.48 -28.13 12.29
CA ASN A 137 1.45 -28.99 12.87
C ASN A 137 0.29 -28.18 13.48
N ALA A 138 0.57 -27.02 14.08
CA ALA A 138 -0.48 -26.14 14.63
C ALA A 138 -1.35 -25.47 13.55
N ASN A 139 -0.86 -25.37 12.31
CA ASN A 139 -1.51 -24.66 11.22
C ASN A 139 -1.99 -25.57 10.07
N LEU A 140 -1.68 -26.86 10.12
CA LEU A 140 -2.29 -27.89 9.27
C LEU A 140 -3.67 -28.22 9.83
N LYS A 141 -4.70 -27.49 9.38
CA LYS A 141 -6.11 -27.83 9.56
C LYS A 141 -6.72 -28.25 8.23
#